data_AF-A0A7W2MYW5-F1
#
_entry.id   AF-A0A7W2MYW5-F1
#
_cell.length_a   1.000
_cell.length_b   1.000
_cell.length_c   1.000
_cell.angle_alpha   90.00
_cell.angle_beta   90.00
_cell.angle_gamma   90.00
#
_symmetry.space_group_name_H-M   'P 1'
#
loop_
_entity.id
_entity.type
_entity.pdbx_description
1 polymer ?
#
loop_
_entity_poly.entity_id
_entity_poly.type
_entity_poly.pdbx_seq_one_letter_code
_entity_poly.pdbx_strand_id
1 'polypeptide(L)'
;MNSKHIFLSSVISLLLNSPLVMATNQVEKTNTENATTLIANENFSGTYIGFTNPKNVFASTLTIVGPNGFSVSESVDIEIPAIELSAFGELTDGLYTYQLTAALSDEFVVATHQPLNNGRGENERKQLHKAIKQSGHFYIESGEIKNFATQTHSVE
;
A
#
# COMPACT_ATOMS: atom_id res chain seq x y z
N MET A 1 11.92 -62.70 -36.47
CA MET A 1 11.92 -61.24 -36.23
C MET A 1 11.73 -61.01 -34.75
N ASN A 2 12.83 -60.76 -34.03
CA ASN A 2 12.86 -60.37 -32.64
C ASN A 2 14.23 -59.73 -32.34
N SER A 3 14.18 -58.49 -31.85
CA SER A 3 15.06 -57.87 -30.85
C SER A 3 16.58 -58.11 -30.92
N LYS A 4 17.36 -57.04 -31.13
CA LYS A 4 18.00 -56.24 -30.07
C LYS A 4 19.01 -55.26 -30.68
N HIS A 5 18.77 -53.98 -30.41
CA HIS A 5 19.69 -52.89 -30.71
C HIS A 5 20.84 -52.88 -29.69
N ILE A 6 22.07 -52.69 -30.17
CA ILE A 6 23.22 -52.32 -29.34
C ILE A 6 23.75 -51.00 -29.87
N PHE A 7 23.73 -50.03 -28.96
CA PHE A 7 24.23 -48.66 -29.08
C PHE A 7 25.73 -48.63 -29.34
N LEU A 8 26.19 -47.69 -30.16
CA LEU A 8 27.50 -47.08 -29.98
C LEU A 8 27.43 -45.58 -30.31
N SER A 9 28.10 -44.83 -29.45
CA SER A 9 28.04 -43.40 -29.18
C SER A 9 28.62 -42.49 -30.26
N SER A 10 28.03 -41.32 -30.44
CA SER A 10 28.80 -40.08 -30.58
C SER A 10 27.99 -38.92 -30.03
N VAL A 11 28.39 -38.42 -28.86
CA VAL A 11 27.87 -37.20 -28.25
C VAL A 11 28.72 -36.06 -28.79
N ILE A 12 28.17 -35.27 -29.71
CA ILE A 12 28.71 -33.94 -30.02
C ILE A 12 28.01 -32.97 -29.08
N SER A 13 28.78 -32.49 -28.10
CA SER A 13 28.39 -31.46 -27.15
C SER A 13 28.20 -30.12 -27.86
N LEU A 14 26.97 -29.62 -27.94
CA LEU A 14 26.73 -28.19 -28.13
C LEU A 14 26.77 -27.53 -26.75
N LEU A 15 27.88 -26.84 -26.46
CA LEU A 15 27.97 -25.87 -25.36
C LEU A 15 27.02 -24.70 -25.68
N LEU A 16 25.78 -24.81 -25.22
CA LEU A 16 24.92 -23.65 -25.06
C LEU A 16 25.44 -22.90 -23.82
N ASN A 17 26.24 -21.86 -24.06
CA ASN A 17 26.46 -20.81 -23.06
C ASN A 17 25.12 -20.10 -22.85
N SER A 18 24.25 -20.67 -22.03
CA SER A 18 23.14 -19.94 -21.45
C SER A 18 23.75 -18.95 -20.46
N PRO A 19 23.60 -17.62 -20.63
CA PRO A 19 23.77 -16.76 -19.47
C PRO A 19 22.72 -17.22 -18.46
N LEU A 20 23.20 -17.77 -17.34
CA LEU A 20 22.40 -17.94 -16.15
C LEU A 20 22.03 -16.52 -15.74
N VAL A 21 20.91 -16.01 -16.24
CA VAL A 21 20.29 -14.80 -15.71
C VAL A 21 19.85 -15.19 -14.32
N MET A 22 20.76 -15.01 -13.36
CA MET A 22 20.39 -14.80 -11.97
C MET A 22 19.53 -13.55 -11.99
N ALA A 23 18.22 -13.74 -12.15
CA ALA A 23 17.25 -12.74 -11.78
C ALA A 23 17.41 -12.55 -10.28
N THR A 24 18.38 -11.72 -9.91
CA THR A 24 18.30 -10.97 -8.68
C THR A 24 16.97 -10.25 -8.78
N ASN A 25 15.98 -10.75 -8.04
CA ASN A 25 14.81 -9.96 -7.71
C ASN A 25 15.32 -8.80 -6.87
N GLN A 26 15.88 -7.79 -7.55
CA GLN A 26 15.93 -6.43 -7.05
C GLN A 26 14.46 -6.04 -6.95
N VAL A 27 13.85 -6.38 -5.82
CA VAL A 27 12.69 -5.64 -5.36
C VAL A 27 13.25 -4.27 -5.06
N GLU A 28 13.31 -3.42 -6.08
CA GLU A 28 13.39 -1.98 -5.92
C GLU A 28 12.16 -1.58 -5.10
N LYS A 29 12.26 -1.66 -3.77
CA LYS A 29 11.35 -0.98 -2.86
C LYS A 29 11.67 0.51 -2.96
N THR A 30 11.35 1.09 -4.10
CA THR A 30 11.08 2.51 -4.17
C THR A 30 9.72 2.69 -3.49
N ASN A 31 9.72 3.28 -2.29
CA ASN A 31 8.53 3.95 -1.75
C ASN A 31 8.27 5.24 -2.57
N THR A 32 8.31 5.12 -3.89
CA THR A 32 7.82 6.11 -4.83
C THR A 32 6.49 5.55 -5.33
N GLU A 33 5.56 5.29 -4.41
CA GLU A 33 4.15 5.32 -4.79
C GLU A 33 3.88 6.74 -5.26
N ASN A 34 3.82 6.88 -6.59
CA ASN A 34 3.45 8.06 -7.36
C ASN A 34 2.92 9.24 -6.52
N ALA A 35 3.58 10.41 -6.59
CA ALA A 35 3.16 11.66 -5.96
C ALA A 35 1.70 12.11 -6.27
N THR A 36 1.00 11.41 -7.16
CA THR A 36 -0.42 11.58 -7.47
C THR A 36 -1.39 11.02 -6.42
N THR A 37 -0.98 10.12 -5.52
CA THR A 37 -1.88 9.49 -4.52
C THR A 37 -1.64 9.91 -3.07
N LEU A 38 -0.60 10.69 -2.79
CA LEU A 38 -0.31 11.17 -1.44
C LEU A 38 -1.41 12.12 -0.94
N ILE A 39 -1.99 11.80 0.23
CA ILE A 39 -2.98 12.61 0.96
C ILE A 39 -2.26 13.55 1.92
N ALA A 40 -1.27 13.04 2.66
CA ALA A 40 -0.51 13.77 3.67
C ALA A 40 0.82 13.07 3.97
N ASN A 41 1.77 13.77 4.57
CA ASN A 41 3.03 13.19 5.02
C ASN A 41 2.81 12.42 6.32
N GLU A 42 3.32 11.20 6.40
CA GLU A 42 3.34 10.41 7.63
C GLU A 42 4.13 11.14 8.73
N ASN A 43 3.61 11.10 9.96
CA ASN A 43 4.29 11.62 11.14
C ASN A 43 4.05 10.67 12.32
N PHE A 44 4.99 9.74 12.52
CA PHE A 44 4.92 8.73 13.57
C PHE A 44 5.76 9.12 14.78
N SER A 45 5.25 8.90 15.98
CA SER A 45 5.96 9.20 17.22
C SER A 45 5.52 8.27 18.36
N GLY A 46 6.44 7.52 18.97
CA GLY A 46 6.09 6.55 20.01
C GLY A 46 5.07 5.53 19.48
N THR A 47 3.87 5.49 20.07
CA THR A 47 2.75 4.65 19.62
C THR A 47 1.73 5.39 18.76
N TYR A 48 2.01 6.65 18.41
CA TYR A 48 1.11 7.54 17.70
C TYR A 48 1.37 7.53 16.21
N ILE A 49 0.31 7.30 15.43
CA ILE A 49 0.28 7.50 13.98
C ILE A 49 -0.51 8.77 13.66
N GLY A 50 0.17 9.75 13.07
CA GLY A 50 -0.46 10.96 12.58
C GLY A 50 0.05 11.35 11.21
N PHE A 51 -0.44 12.49 10.73
CA PHE A 51 -0.09 13.02 9.43
C PHE A 51 0.13 14.53 9.49
N THR A 52 0.97 15.05 8.59
CA THR A 52 1.25 16.48 8.43
C THR A 52 1.12 16.91 6.98
N ASN A 53 0.93 18.21 6.76
CA ASN A 53 0.73 18.81 5.43
C ASN A 53 -0.37 18.11 4.60
N PRO A 54 -1.60 17.98 5.13
CA PRO A 54 -2.67 17.34 4.41
C PRO A 54 -3.08 18.13 3.17
N LYS A 55 -3.47 17.42 2.12
CA LYS A 55 -4.32 17.98 1.06
C LYS A 55 -5.64 18.45 1.67
N ASN A 56 -6.35 19.31 0.93
CA ASN A 56 -7.70 19.72 1.31
C ASN A 56 -8.67 18.54 1.11
N VAL A 57 -8.91 17.78 2.17
CA VAL A 57 -9.74 16.58 2.17
C VAL A 57 -10.76 16.61 3.29
N PHE A 58 -11.79 15.78 3.16
CA PHE A 58 -12.84 15.57 4.15
C PHE A 58 -13.31 14.11 4.10
N ALA A 59 -14.15 13.70 5.06
CA ALA A 59 -14.64 12.32 5.20
C ALA A 59 -13.49 11.29 5.17
N SER A 60 -12.50 11.53 6.02
CA SER A 60 -11.29 10.72 6.07
C SER A 60 -11.48 9.50 6.95
N THR A 61 -10.83 8.38 6.60
CA THR A 61 -10.79 7.16 7.40
C THR A 61 -9.38 6.60 7.38
N LEU A 62 -8.80 6.38 8.57
CA LEU A 62 -7.54 5.67 8.74
C LEU A 62 -7.83 4.29 9.30
N THR A 63 -7.33 3.27 8.62
CA THR A 63 -7.39 1.88 9.07
C THR A 63 -5.98 1.34 9.20
N ILE A 64 -5.71 0.63 10.29
CA ILE A 64 -4.41 0.04 10.58
C ILE A 64 -4.62 -1.41 10.93
N VAL A 65 -3.79 -2.28 10.37
CA VAL A 65 -3.77 -3.71 10.67
C VAL A 65 -2.36 -4.15 11.03
N GLY A 66 -2.24 -5.14 11.90
CA GLY A 66 -0.96 -5.62 12.41
C GLY A 66 -0.96 -7.11 12.76
N PRO A 67 0.11 -7.58 13.42
CA PRO A 67 0.24 -8.96 13.87
C PRO A 67 -0.92 -9.39 14.78
N ASN A 68 -1.11 -10.71 14.93
CA ASN A 68 -2.09 -11.30 15.85
C ASN A 68 -3.54 -10.82 15.66
N GLY A 69 -3.89 -10.37 14.45
CA GLY A 69 -5.25 -9.89 14.14
C GLY A 69 -5.55 -8.49 14.66
N PHE A 70 -4.53 -7.71 15.05
CA PHE A 70 -4.70 -6.30 15.40
C PHE A 70 -5.34 -5.54 14.24
N SER A 71 -6.41 -4.80 14.52
CA SER A 71 -7.10 -3.95 13.55
C SER A 71 -7.79 -2.80 14.28
N VAL A 72 -7.56 -1.58 13.81
CA VAL A 72 -8.22 -0.37 14.31
C VAL A 72 -8.60 0.51 13.12
N SER A 73 -9.72 1.20 13.24
CA SER A 73 -10.18 2.16 12.23
C SER A 73 -10.81 3.37 12.90
N GLU A 74 -10.48 4.55 12.40
CA GLU A 74 -11.05 5.81 12.86
C GLU A 74 -11.44 6.67 11.66
N SER A 75 -12.61 7.32 11.75
CA SER A 75 -13.15 8.18 10.70
C SER A 75 -13.50 9.56 11.27
N VAL A 76 -13.18 10.60 10.51
CA VAL A 76 -13.49 11.99 10.86
C VAL A 76 -13.99 12.75 9.64
N ASP A 77 -14.87 13.73 9.86
CA ASP A 77 -15.56 14.41 8.77
C ASP A 77 -14.72 15.50 8.09
N ILE A 78 -13.86 16.20 8.83
CA ILE A 78 -13.22 17.44 8.34
C ILE A 78 -11.70 17.31 8.18
N GLU A 79 -11.06 16.46 8.98
CA GLU A 79 -9.59 16.39 9.05
C GLU A 79 -9.08 14.99 8.67
N ILE A 80 -7.81 14.70 8.96
CA ILE A 80 -7.24 13.36 8.88
C ILE A 80 -7.14 12.83 10.31
N PRO A 81 -7.65 11.62 10.60
CA PRO A 81 -7.60 11.06 11.93
C PRO A 81 -6.17 10.66 12.28
N ALA A 82 -5.89 10.65 13.58
CA ALA A 82 -4.61 10.21 14.12
C ALA A 82 -4.88 9.34 15.34
N ILE A 83 -4.13 8.25 15.45
CA ILE A 83 -4.47 7.15 16.36
C ILE A 83 -3.30 6.89 17.32
N GLU A 84 -3.59 6.85 18.62
CA GLU A 84 -2.67 6.30 19.61
C GLU A 84 -2.88 4.79 19.71
N LEU A 85 -1.94 3.99 19.19
CA LEU A 85 -2.10 2.54 19.10
C LEU A 85 -2.14 1.87 20.48
N SER A 86 -1.40 2.40 21.46
CA SER A 86 -1.37 1.90 22.85
C SER A 86 -2.73 1.98 23.54
N ALA A 87 -3.64 2.84 23.08
CA ALA A 87 -5.00 2.91 23.60
C ALA A 87 -5.81 1.63 23.34
N PHE A 88 -5.35 0.78 22.41
CA PHE A 88 -6.00 -0.47 22.00
C PHE A 88 -5.34 -1.72 22.61
N GLY A 89 -4.39 -1.55 23.53
CA GLY A 89 -3.72 -2.62 24.26
C GLY A 89 -2.22 -2.72 23.97
N GLU A 90 -1.63 -3.83 24.41
CA GLU A 90 -0.21 -4.12 24.19
C GLU A 90 0.07 -4.34 22.71
N LEU A 91 1.06 -3.61 22.19
CA LEU A 91 1.44 -3.66 20.79
C LEU A 91 2.43 -4.79 20.56
N THR A 92 2.03 -5.75 19.73
CA THR A 92 2.95 -6.82 19.32
C THR A 92 3.97 -6.27 18.34
N ASP A 93 5.25 -6.54 18.57
CA ASP A 93 6.32 -6.21 17.64
C ASP A 93 6.10 -6.86 16.26
N GLY A 94 6.39 -6.12 15.19
CA GLY A 94 6.25 -6.61 13.82
C GLY A 94 5.78 -5.55 12.84
N LEU A 95 5.40 -6.00 11.65
CA LEU A 95 4.97 -5.14 10.54
C LEU A 95 3.49 -4.77 10.68
N TYR A 96 3.20 -3.47 10.66
CA TYR A 96 1.87 -2.92 10.57
C TYR A 96 1.69 -2.24 9.22
N THR A 97 0.48 -2.29 8.69
CA THR A 97 0.11 -1.57 7.48
C THR A 97 -1.05 -0.63 7.78
N TYR A 98 -1.06 0.51 7.11
CA TYR A 98 -2.16 1.45 7.21
C TYR A 98 -2.73 1.77 5.83
N GLN A 99 -4.00 2.16 5.82
CA GLN A 99 -4.67 2.74 4.69
C GLN A 99 -5.44 3.97 5.16
N LEU A 100 -5.12 5.12 4.56
CA LEU A 100 -5.85 6.37 4.70
C LEU A 100 -6.68 6.60 3.43
N THR A 101 -7.98 6.80 3.58
CA THR A 101 -8.88 7.19 2.50
C THR A 101 -9.54 8.51 2.83
N ALA A 102 -9.75 9.37 1.84
CA ALA A 102 -10.47 10.63 2.03
C ALA A 102 -11.06 11.13 0.71
N ALA A 103 -11.99 12.09 0.78
CA ALA A 103 -12.53 12.78 -0.38
C ALA A 103 -11.86 14.15 -0.57
N LEU A 104 -11.46 14.50 -1.80
CA LEU A 104 -10.90 15.82 -2.13
C LEU A 104 -12.00 16.88 -2.15
N SER A 105 -11.76 18.01 -1.48
CA SER A 105 -12.71 19.11 -1.37
C SER A 105 -12.92 19.86 -2.69
N ASP A 106 -11.92 19.88 -3.58
CA ASP A 106 -11.85 20.68 -4.79
C ASP A 106 -11.87 19.87 -6.10
N GLU A 107 -11.73 18.54 -6.03
CA GLU A 107 -11.79 17.66 -7.20
C GLU A 107 -13.10 16.84 -7.25
N PHE A 108 -13.73 16.82 -8.42
CA PHE A 108 -14.96 16.08 -8.66
C PHE A 108 -14.82 15.09 -9.81
N VAL A 109 -15.56 13.99 -9.72
CA VAL A 109 -15.72 12.98 -10.76
C VAL A 109 -17.19 12.84 -11.13
N VAL A 110 -17.47 12.46 -12.39
CA VAL A 110 -18.83 12.12 -12.81
C VAL A 110 -19.22 10.80 -12.16
N ALA A 111 -20.44 10.71 -11.63
CA ALA A 111 -20.98 9.45 -11.14
C ALA A 111 -21.10 8.46 -12.32
N THR A 112 -20.28 7.41 -12.31
CA THR A 112 -20.21 6.41 -13.38
C THR A 112 -21.22 5.27 -13.20
N HIS A 113 -21.71 5.07 -11.99
CA HIS A 113 -22.78 4.12 -11.69
C HIS A 113 -24.12 4.83 -11.73
N GLN A 114 -25.13 4.14 -12.26
CA GLN A 114 -26.49 4.63 -12.23
C GLN A 114 -26.93 4.69 -10.76
N PRO A 115 -27.12 5.89 -10.21
CA PRO A 115 -27.56 6.05 -8.84
C PRO A 115 -28.92 5.39 -8.64
N LEU A 116 -29.18 4.92 -7.42
CA LEU A 116 -30.50 4.41 -7.07
C LEU A 116 -31.53 5.52 -7.28
N ASN A 117 -32.49 5.28 -8.18
CA ASN A 117 -33.53 6.26 -8.50
C ASN A 117 -34.39 6.50 -7.25
N ASN A 118 -34.17 7.62 -6.59
CA ASN A 118 -34.93 8.09 -5.43
C ASN A 118 -35.99 9.14 -5.80
N GLY A 119 -36.39 9.20 -7.08
CA GLY A 119 -37.42 10.12 -7.57
C GLY A 119 -36.93 11.54 -7.86
N ARG A 120 -35.62 11.82 -7.79
CA ARG A 120 -35.06 13.16 -8.07
C ARG A 120 -35.04 13.54 -9.55
N GLY A 121 -35.13 12.57 -10.45
CA GLY A 121 -35.15 12.81 -11.89
C GLY A 121 -33.94 13.63 -12.36
N GLU A 122 -34.19 14.72 -13.10
CA GLU A 122 -33.13 15.59 -13.63
C GLU A 122 -32.36 16.38 -12.56
N ASN A 123 -32.91 16.51 -11.34
CA ASN A 123 -32.25 17.19 -10.20
C ASN A 123 -31.22 16.32 -9.49
N GLU A 124 -30.92 15.15 -10.04
CA GLU A 124 -29.92 14.26 -9.50
C GLU A 124 -28.50 14.84 -9.60
N ARG A 125 -27.72 14.69 -8.53
CA ARG A 125 -26.33 15.16 -8.49
C ARG A 125 -25.47 14.24 -9.36
N LYS A 126 -24.97 14.78 -10.47
CA LYS A 126 -24.15 14.05 -11.46
C LYS A 126 -22.66 13.98 -11.11
N GLN A 127 -22.23 14.72 -10.10
CA GLN A 127 -20.82 14.85 -9.71
C GLN A 127 -20.61 14.50 -8.23
N LEU A 128 -19.58 13.72 -7.96
CA LEU A 128 -19.14 13.32 -6.63
C LEU A 128 -17.74 13.86 -6.36
N HIS A 129 -17.41 14.12 -5.11
CA HIS A 129 -16.02 14.42 -4.75
C HIS A 129 -15.14 13.21 -5.06
N LYS A 130 -13.94 13.47 -5.57
CA LYS A 130 -12.99 12.42 -5.91
C LYS A 130 -12.44 11.81 -4.63
N ALA A 131 -12.66 10.50 -4.44
CA ALA A 131 -12.03 9.75 -3.37
C ALA A 131 -10.57 9.43 -3.74
N ILE A 132 -9.68 9.59 -2.77
CA ILE A 132 -8.26 9.25 -2.88
C ILE A 132 -7.86 8.33 -1.72
N LYS A 133 -6.76 7.62 -1.92
CA LYS A 133 -6.22 6.66 -0.97
C LYS A 133 -4.71 6.78 -0.90
N GLN A 134 -4.18 6.72 0.31
CA GLN A 134 -2.76 6.56 0.62
C GLN A 134 -2.59 5.32 1.50
N SER A 135 -1.55 4.53 1.26
CA SER A 135 -1.20 3.38 2.07
C SER A 135 0.27 3.44 2.45
N GLY A 136 0.62 2.76 3.53
CA GLY A 136 2.00 2.65 3.97
C GLY A 136 2.16 1.59 5.04
N HIS A 137 3.36 1.51 5.57
CA HIS A 137 3.72 0.50 6.57
C HIS A 137 4.77 1.03 7.54
N PHE A 138 4.76 0.49 8.75
CA PHE A 138 5.73 0.79 9.79
C PHE A 138 5.97 -0.46 10.63
N TYR A 139 7.08 -0.48 11.36
CA TYR A 139 7.35 -1.55 12.32
C TYR A 139 7.03 -1.08 13.72
N ILE A 140 6.58 -2.00 14.56
CA ILE A 140 6.65 -1.83 16.00
C ILE A 140 7.80 -2.67 16.51
N GLU A 141 8.68 -2.04 17.30
CA GLU A 141 9.78 -2.70 17.99
C GLU A 141 9.84 -2.19 19.42
N SER A 142 9.88 -3.11 20.39
CA SER A 142 9.81 -2.79 21.81
C SER A 142 8.59 -1.90 22.16
N GLY A 143 7.45 -2.16 21.51
CA GLY A 143 6.21 -1.42 21.74
C GLY A 143 6.15 -0.01 21.14
N GLU A 144 7.14 0.41 20.35
CA GLU A 144 7.16 1.73 19.69
C GLU A 144 7.20 1.62 18.18
N ILE A 145 6.59 2.59 17.49
CA ILE A 145 6.70 2.74 16.04
C ILE A 145 8.13 3.11 15.66
N LYS A 146 8.74 2.27 14.82
CA LYS A 146 9.97 2.55 14.10
C LYS A 146 9.65 2.77 12.63
N ASN A 147 9.95 3.96 12.15
CA ASN A 147 9.94 4.26 10.73
C ASN A 147 11.37 4.13 10.19
N PHE A 148 11.60 3.14 9.34
CA PHE A 148 12.87 3.00 8.65
C PHE A 148 12.80 3.85 7.38
N ALA A 149 13.46 5.01 7.41
CA ALA A 149 13.75 5.73 6.18
C ALA A 149 14.40 4.76 5.20
N THR A 150 13.82 4.64 4.01
CA THR A 150 14.34 3.76 2.97
C THR A 150 15.75 4.25 2.63
N GLN A 151 16.78 3.48 3.00
CA GLN A 151 18.17 3.87 2.72
C GLN A 151 18.38 3.85 1.20
N THR A 152 18.42 5.04 0.58
CA THR A 152 18.87 5.19 -0.79
C THR A 152 20.37 4.88 -0.82
N HIS A 153 20.73 3.66 -1.16
CA HIS A 153 22.12 3.34 -1.48
C HIS A 153 22.46 4.05 -2.80
N SER A 154 23.10 5.21 -2.70
CA SER A 154 23.84 5.81 -3.81
C SER A 154 25.04 4.91 -4.08
N VAL A 155 24.99 4.14 -5.16
CA VAL A 155 26.18 3.49 -5.70
C VAL A 155 27.00 4.58 -6.38
N GLU A 156 28.17 4.89 -5.83
CA GLU A 156 29.20 5.74 -6.45
C GLU A 156 29.82 5.07 -7.69
#